data_AF-A0A9E4X4U6-F1
#
_entry.id   AF-A0A9E4X4U6-F1
#
_cell.length_a   1.000
_cell.length_b   1.000
_cell.length_c   1.000
_cell.angle_alpha   90.00
_cell.angle_beta   90.00
_cell.angle_gamma   90.00
#
_symmetry.space_group_name_H-M   'P 1'
#
loop_
_entity.id
_entity.type
_entity.pdbx_description
1 polymer ?
#
loop_
_entity_poly.entity_id
_entity_poly.type
_entity_poly.pdbx_seq_one_letter_code
_entity_poly.pdbx_strand_id
1 'polypeptide(L)'
;MPFLGLRLGNEPELGPADIRSLGSLAEELGYGEVWMTEGSGRDSLTQLAAIATATSRIGLGTGILPMFSRTPLITAMSSAGLA
;
A
#
# COMPACT_ATOMS: atom_id res chain seq x y z
N MET A 1 20.46 -0.16 0.86
CA MET A 1 19.00 -0.21 1.05
C MET A 1 18.56 1.14 1.59
N PRO A 2 17.53 1.77 1.02
CA PRO A 2 17.01 3.02 1.57
C PRO A 2 16.51 2.77 2.99
N PHE A 3 16.83 3.68 3.92
CA PHE A 3 16.49 3.51 5.34
C PHE A 3 15.11 4.09 5.71
N LEU A 4 14.47 4.82 4.78
CA LEU A 4 13.27 5.59 5.03
C LEU A 4 12.08 5.01 4.25
N GLY A 5 11.00 4.72 4.97
CA GLY A 5 9.69 4.35 4.44
C GLY A 5 8.68 5.49 4.57
N LEU A 6 7.62 5.44 3.77
CA LEU A 6 6.52 6.40 3.79
C LEU A 6 5.21 5.71 4.16
N ARG A 7 4.49 6.23 5.17
CA ARG A 7 3.12 5.81 5.47
C ARG A 7 2.12 6.74 4.80
N LEU A 8 1.41 6.24 3.80
CA LEU A 8 0.25 6.93 3.23
C LEU A 8 -0.98 6.64 4.09
N GLY A 9 -1.86 7.62 4.23
CA GLY A 9 -3.12 7.38 4.91
C GLY A 9 -4.22 6.94 3.94
N ASN A 10 -5.42 6.84 4.51
CA ASN A 10 -6.64 6.50 3.79
C ASN A 10 -7.55 7.72 3.69
N GLU A 11 -6.98 8.84 3.25
CA GLU A 11 -7.65 10.13 3.17
C GLU A 11 -8.74 10.07 2.08
N PRO A 12 -10.02 10.33 2.40
CA PRO A 12 -11.12 10.20 1.46
C PRO A 12 -11.00 11.16 0.26
N GLU A 13 -10.28 12.26 0.41
CA GLU A 13 -10.04 13.28 -0.61
C GLU A 13 -9.08 12.80 -1.71
N LEU A 14 -8.19 11.85 -1.42
CA LEU A 14 -7.22 11.35 -2.39
C LEU A 14 -7.85 10.27 -3.26
N GLY A 15 -7.98 10.47 -4.56
CA GLY A 15 -8.48 9.48 -5.50
C GLY A 15 -7.49 8.34 -5.76
N PRO A 16 -7.90 7.25 -6.41
CA PRO A 16 -6.99 6.16 -6.80
C PRO A 16 -5.82 6.63 -7.68
N ALA A 17 -6.04 7.65 -8.51
CA ALA A 17 -4.99 8.25 -9.34
C ALA A 17 -3.94 8.98 -8.50
N ASP A 18 -4.35 9.66 -7.43
CA ASP A 18 -3.45 10.36 -6.51
C ASP A 18 -2.58 9.35 -5.75
N ILE A 19 -3.19 8.28 -5.23
CA ILE A 19 -2.49 7.20 -4.54
C ILE A 19 -1.43 6.55 -5.45
N ARG A 20 -1.78 6.29 -6.72
CA ARG A 20 -0.82 5.80 -7.71
C ARG A 20 0.34 6.77 -7.92
N SER A 21 0.03 8.06 -8.09
CA SER A 21 1.03 9.10 -8.35
C SER A 21 1.97 9.29 -7.16
N LEU A 22 1.46 9.22 -5.93
CA LEU A 22 2.25 9.26 -4.70
C LEU A 22 3.21 8.07 -4.60
N GLY A 23 2.75 6.87 -5.00
CA GLY A 23 3.58 5.67 -5.06
C GLY A 23 4.75 5.81 -6.04
N SER A 24 4.49 6.24 -7.28
CA SER A 24 5.53 6.50 -8.27
C SER A 24 6.51 7.57 -7.80
N LEU A 25 6.01 8.67 -7.23
CA LEU A 25 6.84 9.74 -6.68
C LEU A 25 7.73 9.25 -5.53
N ALA A 26 7.21 8.41 -4.64
CA ALA A 26 8.01 7.82 -3.56
C ALA A 26 9.16 6.95 -4.10
N GLU A 27 8.90 6.16 -5.15
CA GLU A 27 9.95 5.36 -5.81
C GLU A 27 11.00 6.24 -6.50
N GLU A 28 10.58 7.32 -7.17
CA GLU A 28 11.49 8.29 -7.82
C GLU A 28 12.38 9.02 -6.82
N LEU A 29 11.84 9.36 -5.65
CA LEU A 29 12.56 10.00 -4.55
C LEU A 29 13.46 9.04 -3.77
N GLY A 30 13.44 7.74 -4.09
CA GLY A 30 14.32 6.74 -3.50
C GLY A 30 13.90 6.25 -2.12
N TYR A 31 12.60 6.35 -1.76
CA TYR A 31 12.07 5.70 -0.56
C TYR A 31 12.17 4.17 -0.69
N GLY A 32 12.36 3.50 0.45
CA GLY A 32 12.52 2.04 0.47
C GLY A 32 11.19 1.30 0.39
N GLU A 33 10.15 1.87 0.98
CA GLU A 33 8.87 1.20 1.17
C GLU A 33 7.72 2.19 1.33
N VAL A 34 6.54 1.79 0.87
CA VAL A 34 5.27 2.45 1.13
C VAL A 34 4.39 1.54 1.98
N TRP A 35 3.90 2.12 3.08
CA TRP A 35 2.97 1.47 3.99
C TRP A 35 1.59 2.08 3.90
N MET A 36 0.57 1.23 3.82
CA MET A 36 -0.83 1.63 3.88
C MET A 36 -1.46 1.16 5.20
N THR A 37 -2.15 2.07 5.89
CA THR A 37 -2.90 1.72 7.10
C THR A 37 -4.34 1.39 6.74
N GLU A 38 -4.86 0.27 7.24
CA GLU A 38 -6.30 0.05 7.19
C GLU A 38 -7.02 0.96 8.18
N GLY A 39 -8.05 1.66 7.70
CA GLY A 39 -8.93 2.50 8.50
C GLY A 39 -10.36 2.44 7.96
N SER A 40 -11.21 3.35 8.44
CA SER A 40 -12.49 3.59 7.78
C SER A 40 -12.23 4.15 6.39
N GLY A 41 -12.83 3.57 5.35
CA GLY A 41 -12.64 4.01 3.97
C GLY A 41 -12.25 2.87 3.04
N ARG A 42 -11.18 3.06 2.28
CA ARG A 42 -10.77 2.12 1.23
C ARG A 42 -9.91 1.00 1.79
N ASP A 43 -10.07 -0.18 1.22
CA ASP A 43 -9.26 -1.36 1.52
C ASP A 43 -7.76 -1.09 1.25
N SER A 44 -6.90 -1.34 2.25
CA SER A 44 -5.47 -1.00 2.15
C SER A 44 -4.74 -1.83 1.08
N LEU A 45 -5.10 -3.10 0.90
CA LEU A 45 -4.51 -3.99 -0.09
C LEU A 45 -4.86 -3.57 -1.52
N THR A 46 -6.08 -3.09 -1.74
CA THR A 46 -6.55 -2.54 -3.01
C THR A 46 -5.79 -1.27 -3.36
N GLN A 47 -5.50 -0.42 -2.37
CA GLN A 47 -4.69 0.78 -2.58
C GLN A 47 -3.23 0.43 -2.90
N LEU A 48 -2.66 -0.55 -2.20
CA LEU A 48 -1.32 -1.07 -2.52
C LEU A 48 -1.27 -1.72 -3.90
N ALA A 49 -2.32 -2.43 -4.32
CA ALA A 49 -2.41 -2.99 -5.67
C ALA A 49 -2.41 -1.88 -6.73
N ALA A 50 -3.11 -0.76 -6.46
CA ALA A 50 -3.07 0.39 -7.34
C ALA A 50 -1.64 0.95 -7.44
N ILE A 51 -0.94 1.14 -6.32
CA ILE A 51 0.46 1.60 -6.30
C ILE A 51 1.36 0.64 -7.09
N ALA A 52 1.20 -0.68 -6.89
CA ALA A 52 1.97 -1.70 -7.58
C ALA A 52 1.87 -1.60 -9.10
N THR A 53 0.74 -1.13 -9.65
CA THR A 53 0.60 -0.89 -11.11
C THR A 53 1.47 0.25 -11.66
N ALA A 54 2.04 1.08 -10.78
CA ALA A 54 2.77 2.29 -11.14
C ALA A 54 4.21 2.32 -10.59
N THR A 55 4.66 1.23 -9.94
CA THR A 55 5.98 1.11 -9.31
C THR A 55 6.62 -0.25 -9.64
N SER A 56 7.94 -0.37 -9.50
CA SER A 56 8.69 -1.57 -9.92
C SER A 56 9.77 -2.05 -8.96
N ARG A 57 10.13 -1.22 -7.97
CA ARG A 57 11.27 -1.44 -7.06
C ARG A 57 10.94 -1.16 -5.60
N ILE A 58 10.06 -0.21 -5.31
CA ILE A 58 9.70 0.16 -3.93
C ILE A 58 8.95 -0.97 -3.24
N GLY A 59 9.29 -1.25 -1.98
CA GLY A 59 8.56 -2.22 -1.16
C GLY A 59 7.16 -1.75 -0.84
N LEU A 60 6.20 -2.67 -0.76
CA LEU A 60 4.80 -2.36 -0.46
C LEU A 60 4.34 -3.18 0.74
N GLY A 61 3.69 -2.54 1.70
CA GLY A 61 3.28 -3.19 2.93
C GLY A 61 2.05 -2.57 3.57
N THR A 62 1.44 -3.32 4.49
CA THR A 62 0.34 -2.82 5.31
C THR A 62 0.77 -2.65 6.76
N GLY A 63 0.32 -1.56 7.38
CA GLY A 63 0.67 -1.18 8.74
C GLY A 63 -0.48 -0.35 9.32
N ILE A 64 -1.62 -0.94 9.71
CA ILE A 64 -1.90 -2.37 9.94
C ILE A 64 -2.97 -2.96 9.01
N LEU A 65 -3.12 -4.28 9.00
CA LEU A 65 -4.29 -5.01 8.48
C LEU A 65 -5.20 -5.52 9.64
N PRO A 66 -6.53 -5.43 9.54
CA PRO A 66 -7.44 -5.90 10.58
C PRO A 66 -7.60 -7.43 10.52
N MET A 67 -7.17 -8.11 11.57
CA MET A 67 -7.32 -9.58 11.69
C MET A 67 -8.79 -10.01 11.86
N PHE A 68 -9.66 -9.17 12.41
CA PHE A 68 -11.05 -9.52 12.66
C PHE A 68 -11.92 -9.57 11.41
N SER A 69 -11.54 -8.84 10.35
CA SER A 69 -12.31 -8.74 9.11
C SER A 69 -11.81 -9.70 8.03
N ARG A 70 -10.65 -10.34 8.22
CA ARG A 70 -10.00 -11.21 7.23
C ARG A 70 -9.40 -12.43 7.92
N THR A 71 -9.78 -13.63 7.47
CA THR A 71 -9.16 -14.86 8.00
C THR A 71 -7.69 -14.94 7.57
N PRO A 72 -6.83 -15.67 8.32
CA PRO A 72 -5.42 -15.82 7.96
C PRO A 72 -5.20 -16.33 6.53
N LEU A 73 -6.06 -17.24 6.06
CA LEU A 73 -5.99 -17.76 4.68
C LEU A 73 -6.27 -16.67 3.65
N ILE A 74 -7.32 -15.86 3.84
CA ILE A 74 -7.65 -14.76 2.92
C ILE A 74 -6.54 -13.70 2.93
N THR A 75 -6.00 -13.35 4.10
CA THR A 75 -4.86 -12.44 4.20
C THR A 75 -3.65 -12.96 3.42
N ALA A 76 -3.33 -14.25 3.54
CA ALA A 76 -2.23 -14.86 2.80
C ALA A 76 -2.48 -14.85 1.28
N MET A 77 -3.70 -15.20 0.83
CA MET A 77 -4.07 -15.16 -0.58
C MET A 77 -3.99 -13.74 -1.18
N SER A 78 -4.50 -12.73 -0.47
CA SER A 78 -4.44 -11.35 -0.93
C SER A 78 -3.01 -10.82 -0.97
N SER A 79 -2.17 -11.17 0.01
CA SER A 79 -0.73 -10.84 -0.02
C SER A 79 -0.02 -11.52 -1.18
N ALA A 80 -0.34 -12.79 -1.47
CA ALA A 80 0.26 -13.53 -2.58
C ALA A 80 -0.16 -12.94 -3.94
N GLY A 81 -1.38 -12.42 -4.06
CA GLY A 81 -1.84 -11.75 -5.28
C GLY A 81 -1.19 -10.39 -5.55
N LEU A 82 -0.52 -9.80 -4.56
CA LEU A 82 0.26 -8.57 -4.68
C LEU A 82 1.73 -8.81 -5.04
N ALA A 83 2.22 -10.05 -4.86
CA ALA A 83 3.63 -10.42 -5.01
C ALA A 83 4.02 -10.71 -6.47
#